data_AF-A0A5C7BY97-F1
#
_entry.id   AF-A0A5C7BY97-F1
#
_cell.length_a   1.000
_cell.length_b   1.000
_cell.length_c   1.000
_cell.angle_alpha   90.00
_cell.angle_beta   90.00
_cell.angle_gamma   90.00
#
_symmetry.space_group_name_H-M   'P 1'
#
loop_
_entity.id
_entity.type
_entity.pdbx_description
1 polymer ?
#
loop_
_entity_poly.entity_id
_entity_poly.type
_entity_poly.pdbx_seq_one_letter_code
_entity_poly.pdbx_strand_id
1 'polypeptide(L)'
;MTITTEKLNEIYENPEQCSYSEIQEMAAMLANREAQPVQVTDGMALDFHHALTDGSIGNDELEEIKVGLRAALCNVTAPPAPAVPPEIPLTSPVAAEYVAGWNACRAAMLENIDKPAPQLDSVVTRHAEQPVSSGYKLPDNVREALTLALQAMEFMGDTLNNIDAVCTEDVEYVTPAFNAVRELLAAAPEGGNDHDTRR
;
A
#
# COMPACT_ATOMS: atom_id res chain seq x y z
N MET A 1 0.26 11.33 -21.21
CA MET A 1 -0.52 12.32 -20.44
C MET A 1 -0.46 11.92 -18.97
N THR A 2 -0.40 12.84 -18.01
CA THR A 2 -0.44 12.49 -16.57
C THR A 2 -1.82 12.82 -16.03
N ILE A 3 -2.55 11.83 -15.50
CA ILE A 3 -3.82 12.09 -14.81
C ILE A 3 -3.52 12.67 -13.44
N THR A 4 -3.91 13.92 -13.24
CA THR A 4 -3.91 14.58 -11.93
C THR A 4 -5.35 14.76 -11.45
N THR A 5 -5.51 14.89 -10.13
CA THR A 5 -6.79 15.25 -9.50
C THR A 5 -7.32 16.59 -10.00
N GLU A 6 -6.44 17.53 -10.33
CA GLU A 6 -6.80 18.83 -10.94
C GLU A 6 -7.45 18.65 -12.31
N LYS A 7 -6.87 17.79 -13.18
CA LYS A 7 -7.47 17.48 -14.48
C LYS A 7 -8.82 16.76 -14.35
N LEU A 8 -8.99 15.91 -13.35
CA LEU A 8 -10.28 15.26 -13.10
C LEU A 8 -11.34 16.28 -12.68
N ASN A 9 -10.99 17.25 -11.83
CA ASN A 9 -11.89 18.34 -11.45
C ASN A 9 -12.23 19.25 -12.63
N GLU A 10 -11.25 19.56 -13.49
CA GLU A 10 -11.48 20.37 -14.69
C GLU A 10 -12.47 19.71 -15.66
N ILE A 11 -12.38 18.39 -15.81
CA ILE A 11 -13.31 17.59 -16.62
C ILE A 11 -14.69 17.50 -15.95
N TYR A 12 -14.74 17.41 -14.61
CA TYR A 12 -16.00 17.42 -13.86
C TYR A 12 -16.76 18.74 -14.02
N GLU A 13 -16.04 19.86 -13.98
CA GLU A 13 -16.61 21.20 -14.13
C GLU A 13 -16.96 21.52 -15.60
N ASN A 14 -16.22 20.98 -16.58
CA ASN A 14 -16.43 21.24 -18.01
C ASN A 14 -16.37 19.95 -18.87
N PRO A 15 -17.38 19.07 -18.79
CA PRO A 15 -17.34 17.76 -19.44
C PRO A 15 -17.33 17.82 -20.98
N GLU A 16 -17.84 18.90 -21.58
CA GLU A 16 -17.90 19.07 -23.04
C GLU A 16 -16.55 19.43 -23.68
N GLN A 17 -15.54 19.81 -22.88
CA GLN A 17 -14.21 20.17 -23.37
C GLN A 17 -13.23 18.98 -23.39
N CYS A 18 -13.60 17.85 -22.79
CA CYS A 18 -12.76 16.65 -22.78
C CYS A 18 -12.92 15.85 -24.08
N SER A 19 -11.84 15.63 -24.82
CA SER A 19 -11.91 14.87 -26.06
C SER A 19 -12.04 13.36 -25.79
N TYR A 20 -12.67 12.64 -26.72
CA TYR A 20 -12.84 11.19 -26.61
C TYR A 20 -11.50 10.44 -26.52
N SER A 21 -10.46 10.94 -27.19
CA SER A 21 -9.09 10.42 -27.09
C SER A 21 -8.50 10.58 -25.70
N GLU A 22 -8.73 11.71 -25.04
CA GLU A 22 -8.25 11.94 -23.66
C GLU A 22 -8.97 11.02 -22.68
N ILE A 23 -10.29 10.84 -22.84
CA ILE A 23 -11.07 9.89 -22.04
C ILE A 23 -10.51 8.46 -22.21
N GLN A 24 -10.12 8.07 -23.43
CA GLN A 24 -9.58 6.74 -23.71
C GLN A 24 -8.17 6.53 -23.12
N GLU A 25 -7.30 7.54 -23.20
CA GLU A 25 -5.99 7.50 -22.51
C GLU A 25 -6.16 7.48 -20.99
N MET A 26 -7.15 8.21 -20.47
CA MET A 26 -7.46 8.23 -19.05
C MET A 26 -7.95 6.88 -18.53
N ALA A 27 -8.87 6.26 -19.27
CA ALA A 27 -9.36 4.92 -18.98
C ALA A 27 -8.22 3.88 -19.04
N ALA A 28 -7.32 3.97 -20.01
CA ALA A 28 -6.16 3.08 -20.11
C ALA A 28 -5.17 3.24 -18.94
N MET A 29 -4.96 4.48 -18.47
CA MET A 29 -4.13 4.75 -17.29
C MET A 29 -4.76 4.30 -15.97
N LEU A 30 -6.07 4.46 -15.81
CA LEU A 30 -6.81 3.94 -14.65
C LEU A 30 -6.80 2.40 -14.65
N ALA A 31 -7.00 1.76 -15.80
CA ALA A 31 -6.90 0.31 -15.94
C ALA A 31 -5.50 -0.23 -15.60
N ASN A 32 -4.43 0.54 -15.86
CA ASN A 32 -3.07 0.19 -15.44
C ASN A 32 -2.82 0.39 -13.93
N ARG A 33 -3.68 1.15 -13.24
CA ARG A 33 -3.62 1.36 -11.78
C ARG A 33 -4.44 0.32 -11.01
N GLU A 34 -5.38 -0.34 -11.67
CA GLU A 34 -6.07 -1.49 -11.10
C GLU A 34 -5.10 -2.67 -10.98
N ALA A 35 -5.24 -3.42 -9.89
CA ALA A 35 -4.37 -4.54 -9.58
C ALA A 35 -4.49 -5.59 -10.69
N GLN A 36 -3.43 -5.76 -11.50
CA GLN A 36 -3.47 -6.66 -12.65
C GLN A 36 -3.34 -8.12 -12.21
N PRO A 37 -3.95 -9.09 -12.92
CA PRO A 37 -3.72 -10.51 -12.65
C PRO A 37 -2.22 -10.83 -12.71
N VAL A 38 -1.73 -11.64 -11.76
CA VAL A 38 -0.32 -12.04 -11.73
C VAL A 38 0.01 -12.80 -13.01
N GLN A 39 0.98 -12.30 -13.78
CA GLN A 39 1.46 -12.95 -14.98
C GLN A 39 2.42 -14.09 -14.60
N VAL A 40 2.04 -15.32 -14.90
CA VAL A 40 2.88 -16.51 -14.67
C VAL A 40 3.87 -16.67 -15.82
N THR A 41 5.17 -16.58 -15.51
CA THR A 41 6.28 -16.67 -16.46
C THR A 41 6.97 -18.04 -16.41
N ASP A 42 7.76 -18.35 -17.43
CA ASP A 42 8.56 -19.58 -17.50
C ASP A 42 9.57 -19.67 -16.35
N GLY A 43 10.16 -18.54 -15.94
CA GLY A 43 11.07 -18.48 -14.79
C GLY A 43 10.38 -18.92 -13.49
N MET A 44 9.15 -18.44 -13.24
CA MET A 44 8.40 -18.85 -12.04
C MET A 44 8.10 -20.36 -12.03
N ALA A 45 7.76 -20.93 -13.19
CA ALA A 45 7.51 -22.36 -13.31
C ALA A 45 8.78 -23.19 -13.11
N LEU A 46 9.91 -22.71 -13.63
CA LEU A 46 11.22 -23.34 -13.47
C LEU A 46 11.70 -23.28 -12.01
N ASP A 47 11.57 -22.13 -11.34
CA ASP A 47 11.91 -21.96 -9.94
C ASP A 47 11.06 -22.85 -9.03
N PHE A 48 9.76 -22.97 -9.33
CA PHE A 48 8.87 -23.89 -8.62
C PHE A 48 9.29 -25.36 -8.78
N HIS A 49 9.70 -25.77 -9.98
CA HIS A 49 10.22 -27.11 -10.22
C HIS A 49 11.51 -27.36 -9.42
N HIS A 50 12.47 -26.43 -9.48
CA HIS A 50 13.73 -26.52 -8.75
C HIS A 50 13.55 -26.57 -7.22
N ALA A 51 12.49 -25.96 -6.68
CA ALA A 51 12.17 -26.06 -5.26
C ALA A 51 11.82 -27.49 -4.79
N LEU A 52 11.37 -28.35 -5.71
CA LEU A 52 10.98 -29.74 -5.42
C LEU A 52 12.02 -30.76 -5.90
N THR A 53 12.73 -30.45 -6.99
CA THR A 53 13.67 -31.37 -7.63
C THR A 53 14.75 -30.63 -8.42
N ASP A 54 16.00 -31.08 -8.29
CA ASP A 54 17.14 -30.60 -9.09
C ASP A 54 17.17 -31.22 -10.51
N GLY A 55 16.13 -31.98 -10.87
CA GLY A 55 16.01 -32.64 -12.17
C GLY A 55 15.84 -31.65 -13.33
N SER A 56 16.09 -32.12 -14.56
CA SER A 56 15.71 -31.39 -15.76
C SER A 56 14.21 -31.51 -16.00
N ILE A 57 13.55 -30.41 -16.38
CA ILE A 57 12.12 -30.36 -16.71
C ILE A 57 11.90 -30.37 -18.23
N GLY A 58 10.89 -31.11 -18.69
CA GLY A 58 10.44 -31.06 -20.08
C GLY A 58 9.53 -29.85 -20.36
N ASN A 59 9.40 -29.46 -21.64
CA ASN A 59 8.57 -28.32 -22.00
C ASN A 59 7.08 -28.54 -21.68
N ASP A 60 6.59 -29.78 -21.80
CA ASP A 60 5.19 -30.13 -21.51
C ASP A 60 4.89 -29.99 -20.01
N GLU A 61 5.79 -30.47 -19.15
CA GLU A 61 5.68 -30.32 -17.69
C GLU A 61 5.74 -28.85 -17.27
N LEU A 62 6.59 -28.04 -17.92
CA LEU A 62 6.70 -26.61 -17.65
C LEU A 62 5.37 -25.89 -17.95
N GLU A 63 4.69 -26.25 -19.04
CA GLU A 63 3.36 -25.70 -19.34
C GLU A 63 2.30 -26.15 -18.33
N GLU A 64 2.31 -27.40 -17.89
CA GLU A 64 1.39 -27.89 -16.86
C GLU A 64 1.56 -27.15 -15.53
N ILE A 65 2.81 -26.89 -15.11
CA ILE A 65 3.10 -26.08 -13.93
C ILE A 65 2.57 -24.66 -14.12
N LYS A 66 2.75 -24.05 -15.29
CA LYS A 66 2.19 -22.70 -15.57
C LYS A 66 0.67 -22.71 -15.50
N VAL A 67 0.01 -23.73 -16.02
CA VAL A 67 -1.45 -23.89 -15.92
C VAL A 67 -1.88 -23.99 -14.45
N GLY A 68 -1.21 -24.82 -13.66
CA GLY A 68 -1.46 -24.95 -12.22
C GLY A 68 -1.25 -23.65 -11.45
N LEU A 69 -0.16 -22.93 -11.71
CA LEU A 69 0.14 -21.63 -11.10
C LEU A 69 -0.89 -20.57 -11.49
N ARG A 70 -1.32 -20.51 -12.77
CA ARG A 70 -2.39 -19.59 -13.20
C ARG A 70 -3.72 -19.90 -12.52
N ALA A 71 -4.04 -21.18 -12.32
CA ALA A 71 -5.22 -21.58 -11.58
C ALA A 71 -5.13 -21.20 -10.10
N ALA A 72 -3.97 -21.41 -9.46
CA ALA A 72 -3.75 -21.04 -8.06
C ALA A 72 -3.78 -19.52 -7.83
N LEU A 73 -3.26 -18.75 -8.79
CA LEU A 73 -3.18 -17.29 -8.73
C LEU A 73 -4.38 -16.59 -9.39
N CYS A 74 -5.44 -17.31 -9.76
CA CYS A 74 -6.56 -16.74 -10.52
C CYS A 74 -7.26 -15.56 -9.83
N ASN A 75 -7.23 -15.52 -8.49
CA ASN A 75 -7.79 -14.45 -7.67
C ASN A 75 -6.72 -13.54 -7.04
N VAL A 76 -5.45 -13.73 -7.40
CA VAL A 76 -4.34 -12.93 -6.90
C VAL A 76 -3.99 -11.88 -7.93
N THR A 77 -4.04 -10.62 -7.49
CA THR A 77 -3.65 -9.47 -8.30
C THR A 77 -2.30 -8.94 -7.84
N ALA A 78 -1.42 -8.63 -8.77
CA ALA A 78 -0.20 -7.92 -8.49
C ALA A 78 -0.53 -6.52 -7.91
N PRO A 79 0.24 -6.03 -6.93
CA PRO A 79 0.04 -4.69 -6.41
C PRO A 79 0.17 -3.66 -7.55
N PRO A 80 -0.59 -2.55 -7.49
CA PRO A 80 -0.49 -1.48 -8.48
C PRO A 80 0.97 -1.04 -8.67
N ALA A 81 1.38 -0.86 -9.93
CA ALA A 81 2.72 -0.39 -10.23
C ALA A 81 3.01 0.92 -9.46
N PRO A 82 4.20 1.08 -8.86
CA PRO A 82 4.55 2.31 -8.15
C PRO A 82 4.40 3.53 -9.07
N ALA A 83 3.45 4.43 -8.74
CA ALA A 83 3.23 5.64 -9.50
C ALA A 83 4.38 6.62 -9.24
N VAL A 84 5.40 6.59 -10.10
CA VAL A 84 6.53 7.52 -10.01
C VAL A 84 6.07 8.93 -10.38
N PRO A 85 6.21 9.93 -9.49
CA PRO A 85 5.84 11.30 -9.80
C PRO A 85 6.68 11.91 -10.95
N PRO A 86 6.18 12.96 -11.64
CA PRO A 86 6.91 13.62 -12.72
C PRO A 86 8.16 14.37 -12.19
N GLU A 87 9.14 14.56 -13.08
CA GLU A 87 10.33 15.36 -12.80
C GLU A 87 9.97 16.85 -12.67
N ILE A 88 10.58 17.53 -11.69
CA ILE A 88 10.39 18.98 -11.53
C ILE A 88 11.57 19.69 -12.19
N PRO A 89 11.34 20.63 -13.14
CA PRO A 89 12.41 21.45 -13.69
C PRO A 89 12.85 22.53 -12.70
N LEU A 90 14.14 22.89 -12.71
CA LEU A 90 14.69 23.95 -11.87
C LEU A 90 14.23 25.32 -12.42
N THR A 91 13.11 25.84 -11.92
CA THR A 91 12.53 27.12 -12.37
C THR A 91 12.97 28.32 -11.53
N SER A 92 13.56 28.07 -10.36
CA SER A 92 14.03 29.10 -9.45
C SER A 92 15.20 28.63 -8.59
N PRO A 93 16.26 29.45 -8.40
CA PRO A 93 17.44 29.08 -7.63
C PRO A 93 17.15 28.87 -6.13
N VAL A 94 16.07 29.43 -5.59
CA VAL A 94 15.67 29.21 -4.18
C VAL A 94 15.00 27.85 -3.94
N ALA A 95 14.58 27.16 -5.00
CA ALA A 95 13.97 25.83 -4.92
C ALA A 95 14.95 24.72 -5.33
N ALA A 96 16.22 25.03 -5.57
CA ALA A 96 17.17 24.12 -6.17
C ALA A 96 17.41 22.84 -5.35
N GLU A 97 17.50 22.97 -4.03
CA GLU A 97 17.67 21.84 -3.11
C GLU A 97 16.41 20.95 -3.04
N TYR A 98 15.21 21.56 -3.06
CA TYR A 98 13.95 20.82 -3.10
C TYR A 98 13.80 20.02 -4.40
N VAL A 99 14.08 20.65 -5.54
CA VAL A 99 14.04 20.00 -6.85
C VAL A 99 15.07 18.87 -6.96
N ALA A 100 16.29 19.10 -6.44
CA ALA A 100 17.32 18.07 -6.39
C ALA A 100 16.89 16.87 -5.53
N GLY A 101 16.34 17.11 -4.34
CA GLY A 101 15.84 16.05 -3.45
C GLY A 101 14.67 15.27 -4.06
N TRP A 102 13.72 15.98 -4.69
CA TRP A 102 12.60 15.37 -5.39
C TRP A 102 13.05 14.49 -6.55
N ASN A 103 13.91 15.01 -7.43
CA ASN A 103 14.40 14.27 -8.58
C ASN A 103 15.31 13.09 -8.18
N ALA A 104 16.04 13.20 -7.07
CA ALA A 104 16.80 12.08 -6.50
C ALA A 104 15.89 10.97 -5.95
N CYS A 105 14.82 11.34 -5.23
CA CYS A 105 13.81 10.38 -4.74
C CYS A 105 13.11 9.66 -5.91
N ARG A 106 12.73 10.41 -6.94
CA ARG A 106 12.19 9.88 -8.20
C ARG A 106 13.15 8.92 -8.88
N ALA A 107 14.43 9.27 -8.99
CA ALA A 107 15.45 8.42 -9.60
C ALA A 107 15.60 7.09 -8.84
N ALA A 108 15.58 7.14 -7.50
CA ALA A 108 15.60 5.94 -6.66
C ALA A 108 14.33 5.09 -6.85
N MET A 109 13.16 5.69 -7.00
CA MET A 109 11.93 4.95 -7.29
C MET A 109 11.98 4.25 -8.65
N LEU A 110 12.51 4.92 -9.69
CA LEU A 110 12.70 4.31 -11.02
C LEU A 110 13.73 3.17 -10.99
N GLU A 111 14.83 3.33 -10.26
CA GLU A 111 15.85 2.28 -10.11
C GLU A 111 15.30 1.01 -9.45
N ASN A 112 14.24 1.12 -8.63
CA ASN A 112 13.61 -0.03 -7.99
C ASN A 112 12.52 -0.69 -8.85
N ILE A 113 12.10 -0.09 -9.96
CA ILE A 113 11.12 -0.69 -10.88
C ILE A 113 11.78 -1.74 -11.81
N ASP A 114 13.04 -1.51 -12.20
CA ASP A 114 13.79 -2.42 -13.10
C ASP A 114 14.58 -3.51 -12.37
N LYS A 115 14.61 -3.49 -11.03
CA LYS A 115 15.30 -4.56 -10.29
C LYS A 115 14.42 -5.81 -10.32
N PRO A 116 14.88 -6.94 -10.89
CA PRO A 116 14.21 -8.22 -10.67
C PRO A 116 14.14 -8.42 -9.16
N ALA A 117 13.02 -9.01 -8.70
CA ALA A 117 12.77 -9.28 -7.29
C ALA A 117 14.07 -9.78 -6.62
N PRO A 118 14.44 -9.23 -5.45
CA PRO A 118 15.72 -9.55 -4.84
C PRO A 118 15.87 -11.08 -4.78
N GLN A 119 16.98 -11.58 -5.34
CA GLN A 119 17.32 -12.99 -5.26
C GLN A 119 17.16 -13.43 -3.80
N LEU A 120 16.49 -14.58 -3.65
CA LEU A 120 15.95 -15.15 -2.41
C LEU A 120 16.99 -15.40 -1.31
N ASP A 121 18.26 -15.05 -1.53
CA ASP A 121 19.39 -15.38 -0.66
C ASP A 121 19.45 -14.56 0.64
N SER A 122 18.61 -13.53 0.81
CA SER A 122 18.59 -12.70 2.03
C SER A 122 17.24 -12.54 2.72
N VAL A 123 16.15 -13.08 2.16
CA VAL A 123 14.78 -12.95 2.72
C VAL A 123 14.41 -14.09 3.68
N VAL A 124 15.20 -15.17 3.70
CA VAL A 124 14.95 -16.36 4.55
C VAL A 124 14.92 -16.04 6.05
N THR A 125 15.44 -14.90 6.51
CA THR A 125 15.49 -14.61 7.96
C THR A 125 14.40 -13.67 8.49
N ARG A 126 13.40 -13.22 7.71
CA ARG A 126 12.37 -12.29 8.24
C ARG A 126 10.90 -12.55 7.90
N HIS A 127 10.57 -13.57 7.11
CA HIS A 127 9.18 -13.86 6.72
C HIS A 127 8.69 -15.27 7.08
N ALA A 128 9.48 -16.05 7.83
CA ALA A 128 8.94 -17.21 8.51
C ALA A 128 8.09 -16.70 9.69
N GLU A 129 6.83 -17.17 9.76
CA GLU A 129 5.83 -16.94 10.82
C GLU A 129 4.84 -15.77 10.65
N GLN A 130 4.14 -15.71 9.52
CA GLN A 130 2.75 -15.25 9.58
C GLN A 130 1.78 -16.38 9.21
N PRO A 131 1.14 -17.05 10.18
CA PRO A 131 0.08 -18.00 9.89
C PRO A 131 -1.14 -17.24 9.34
N VAL A 132 -1.59 -17.69 8.16
CA VAL A 132 -2.82 -17.26 7.49
C VAL A 132 -4.02 -17.71 8.34
N SER A 133 -4.37 -16.92 9.35
CA SER A 133 -5.66 -16.87 10.08
C SER A 133 -5.55 -16.23 11.47
N SER A 134 -4.38 -15.81 11.94
CA SER A 134 -4.31 -15.06 13.20
C SER A 134 -4.77 -13.62 12.94
N GLY A 135 -5.90 -13.24 13.53
CA GLY A 135 -6.41 -11.87 13.51
C GLY A 135 -5.29 -10.87 13.82
N TYR A 136 -5.26 -9.77 13.06
CA TYR A 136 -4.25 -8.72 13.15
C TYR A 136 -4.15 -8.27 14.63
N LYS A 137 -3.05 -8.60 15.31
CA LYS A 137 -2.79 -8.09 16.65
C LYS A 137 -2.06 -6.77 16.50
N LEU A 138 -2.65 -5.71 17.04
CA LEU A 138 -2.02 -4.41 17.07
C LEU A 138 -0.77 -4.48 17.97
N PRO A 139 0.42 -4.04 17.52
CA PRO A 139 1.62 -4.02 18.36
C PRO A 139 1.39 -3.20 19.64
N ASP A 140 1.93 -3.65 20.78
CA ASP A 140 1.66 -3.02 22.09
C ASP A 140 2.06 -1.54 22.14
N ASN A 141 3.19 -1.17 21.53
CA ASN A 141 3.62 0.22 21.41
C ASN A 141 2.65 1.08 20.59
N VAL A 142 1.99 0.49 19.59
CA VAL A 142 0.98 1.17 18.77
C VAL A 142 -0.34 1.30 19.53
N ARG A 143 -0.73 0.26 20.26
CA ARG A 143 -1.91 0.27 21.15
C ARG A 143 -1.79 1.31 22.25
N GLU A 144 -0.64 1.38 22.92
CA GLU A 144 -0.33 2.38 23.94
C GLU A 144 -0.34 3.80 23.35
N ALA A 145 0.31 4.01 22.21
CA ALA A 145 0.35 5.31 21.54
C ALA A 145 -1.05 5.79 21.14
N LEU A 146 -1.89 4.92 20.59
CA LEU A 146 -3.28 5.25 20.22
C LEU A 146 -4.16 5.52 21.44
N THR A 147 -3.98 4.77 22.52
CA THR A 147 -4.68 5.01 23.79
C THR A 147 -4.32 6.37 24.37
N LEU A 148 -3.02 6.70 24.42
CA LEU A 148 -2.55 7.99 24.92
C LEU A 148 -3.00 9.16 24.03
N ALA A 149 -2.99 8.97 22.71
CA ALA A 149 -3.48 9.96 21.75
C ALA A 149 -4.98 10.23 21.94
N LEU A 150 -5.80 9.19 22.13
CA LEU A 150 -7.23 9.35 22.44
C LEU A 150 -7.44 10.12 23.74
N GLN A 151 -6.73 9.77 24.82
CA GLN A 151 -6.85 10.44 26.11
C GLN A 151 -6.47 11.93 26.02
N ALA A 152 -5.39 12.26 25.30
CA ALA A 152 -4.95 13.64 25.12
C ALA A 152 -5.97 14.46 24.31
N MET A 153 -6.57 13.84 23.28
CA MET A 153 -7.59 14.47 22.45
C MET A 153 -8.92 14.66 23.18
N GLU A 154 -9.34 13.70 24.01
CA GLU A 154 -10.54 13.85 24.87
C GLU A 154 -10.37 14.99 25.88
N PHE A 155 -9.21 15.04 26.53
CA PHE A 155 -8.89 16.14 27.45
C PHE A 155 -8.91 17.51 26.75
N MET A 156 -8.42 17.56 25.51
CA MET A 156 -8.47 18.78 24.69
C MET A 156 -9.91 19.13 24.30
N GLY A 157 -10.73 18.14 23.93
CA GLY A 157 -12.16 18.31 23.64
C GLY A 157 -12.93 18.87 24.84
N ASP A 158 -12.72 18.32 26.03
CA ASP A 158 -13.32 18.82 27.28
C ASP A 158 -12.88 20.26 27.58
N THR A 159 -11.60 20.56 27.35
CA THR A 159 -11.05 21.91 27.54
C THR A 159 -11.71 22.90 26.57
N LEU A 160 -11.85 22.55 25.30
CA LEU A 160 -12.48 23.39 24.28
C LEU A 160 -13.97 23.58 24.54
N ASN A 161 -14.68 22.53 24.99
CA ASN A 161 -16.09 22.62 25.41
C ASN A 161 -16.25 23.56 26.62
N ASN A 162 -15.32 23.54 27.58
CA ASN A 162 -15.36 24.41 28.76
C ASN A 162 -15.17 25.90 28.44
N ILE A 163 -14.57 26.24 27.30
CA ILE A 163 -14.37 27.62 26.84
C ILE A 163 -15.33 28.00 25.69
N ASP A 164 -16.36 27.19 25.42
CA ASP A 164 -17.33 27.39 24.34
C ASP A 164 -16.67 27.61 22.97
N ALA A 165 -15.57 26.91 22.71
CA ALA A 165 -14.78 27.01 21.48
C ALA A 165 -15.05 25.89 20.48
N VAL A 166 -16.05 25.03 20.72
CA VAL A 166 -16.41 23.91 19.86
C VAL A 166 -17.82 24.13 19.31
N CYS A 167 -17.95 24.15 17.98
CA CYS A 167 -19.25 24.16 17.31
C CYS A 167 -19.76 22.72 17.12
N THR A 168 -21.08 22.56 17.05
CA THR A 168 -21.72 21.24 16.78
C THR A 168 -21.22 20.58 15.50
N GLU A 169 -20.88 21.37 14.48
CA GLU A 169 -20.33 20.89 13.19
C GLU A 169 -18.94 20.26 13.34
N ASP A 170 -18.08 20.80 14.22
CA ASP A 170 -16.74 20.25 14.46
C ASP A 170 -16.81 18.88 15.16
N VAL A 171 -17.76 18.74 16.09
CA VAL A 171 -18.02 17.47 16.80
C VAL A 171 -18.49 16.40 15.82
N GLU A 172 -19.41 16.74 14.92
CA GLU A 172 -19.90 15.80 13.89
C GLU A 172 -18.80 15.35 12.93
N TYR A 173 -17.83 16.23 12.61
CA TYR A 173 -16.71 15.90 11.74
C TYR A 173 -15.70 14.95 12.39
N VAL A 174 -15.38 15.15 13.67
CA VAL A 174 -14.33 14.37 14.34
C VAL A 174 -14.83 13.06 14.95
N THR A 175 -16.10 13.01 15.38
CA THR A 175 -16.69 11.84 16.08
C THR A 175 -16.51 10.50 15.34
N PRO A 176 -16.70 10.40 14.00
CA PRO A 176 -16.47 9.15 13.28
C PRO A 176 -15.03 8.63 13.38
N ALA A 177 -14.05 9.53 13.35
CA ALA A 177 -12.64 9.16 13.48
C ALA A 177 -12.31 8.66 14.89
N PHE A 178 -12.83 9.32 15.93
CA PHE A 178 -12.67 8.87 17.32
C PHE A 178 -13.30 7.49 17.56
N ASN A 179 -14.50 7.27 17.03
CA ASN A 179 -15.19 5.98 17.15
C ASN A 179 -14.43 4.85 16.44
N ALA A 180 -13.88 5.11 15.25
CA ALA A 180 -13.08 4.13 14.53
C ALA A 180 -11.82 3.68 15.33
N VAL A 181 -11.13 4.62 15.98
CA VAL A 181 -9.96 4.27 16.83
C VAL A 181 -10.39 3.49 18.08
N ARG A 182 -11.53 3.83 18.69
CA ARG A 182 -12.09 3.08 19.82
C ARG A 182 -12.48 1.65 19.43
N GLU A 183 -13.15 1.48 18.30
CA GLU A 183 -13.52 0.16 17.79
C GLU A 183 -12.28 -0.67 17.46
N LEU A 184 -11.25 -0.05 16.87
CA LEU A 184 -9.98 -0.70 16.58
C LEU A 184 -9.25 -1.16 17.85
N LEU A 185 -9.27 -0.35 18.91
CA LEU A 185 -8.72 -0.74 20.22
C LEU A 185 -9.55 -1.82 20.91
N ALA A 186 -10.89 -1.80 20.78
CA ALA A 186 -11.77 -2.81 21.36
C ALA A 186 -11.72 -4.16 20.63
N ALA A 187 -11.43 -4.15 19.32
CA ALA A 187 -11.31 -5.35 18.51
C ALA A 187 -9.92 -6.02 18.59
N ALA A 188 -8.90 -5.31 19.10
CA ALA A 188 -7.55 -5.84 19.26
C ALA A 188 -7.47 -6.70 20.54
N PRO A 189 -7.21 -8.03 20.46
CA PRO A 189 -7.04 -8.85 21.66
C PRO A 189 -5.81 -8.38 22.44
N GLU A 190 -5.95 -8.18 23.75
CA GLU A 190 -4.84 -7.74 24.58
C GLU A 190 -3.66 -8.71 24.47
N GLY A 191 -2.49 -8.18 24.10
CA GLY A 191 -1.23 -8.91 24.18
C GLY A 191 -0.93 -9.24 25.64
N GLY A 192 -1.43 -10.39 26.09
CA GLY A 192 -0.96 -11.02 27.32
C GLY A 192 0.52 -11.35 27.15
N ASN A 193 1.37 -10.60 27.84
CA ASN A 193 2.77 -10.96 28.04
C ASN A 193 2.82 -12.24 28.88
N ASP A 194 2.69 -13.40 28.24
CA ASP A 194 3.01 -14.71 28.82
C ASP A 194 4.54 -14.88 28.85
N HIS A 195 5.22 -13.97 29.53
CA HIS A 195 6.57 -14.21 30.01
C HIS A 195 6.47 -14.96 31.35
N ASP A 196 6.43 -16.28 31.22
CA ASP A 196 7.09 -17.25 32.08
C ASP A 196 7.08 -16.95 33.60
N THR A 197 6.15 -17.61 34.33
CA THR A 197 6.44 -18.01 35.70
C THR A 197 6.14 -19.50 35.91
N ARG A 198 7.24 -20.26 35.87
CA ARG A 198 7.71 -21.04 37.04
C ARG A 198 7.23 -22.50 37.12
N ARG A 199 8.22 -23.37 36.84
CA ARG A 199 8.50 -24.70 37.44
C ARG A 199 7.63 -25.89 37.05
#